data_AF-A0A849A5A4-F1
#
_entry.id   AF-A0A849A5A4-F1
#
_cell.length_a   1.000
_cell.length_b   1.000
_cell.length_c   1.000
_cell.angle_alpha   90.00
_cell.angle_beta   90.00
_cell.angle_gamma   90.00
#
_symmetry.space_group_name_H-M   'P 1'
#
loop_
_entity.id
_entity.type
_entity.pdbx_description
1 polymer ?
#
loop_
_entity_poly.entity_id
_entity_poly.type
_entity_poly.pdbx_seq_one_letter_code
_entity_poly.pdbx_strand_id
1 'polypeptide(L)'
;MDGIFAVMVLLGGVFGSLEVTTVAVTKAEGQPGMAGLLLALYSFGSLVSGLVFGALNLQISLRRQLLFAVGGLAVVSAPLAVLPSLWATAVGLFLAGLAVAPSLISGMALIERIVPASRLSESMGWASSGIGLGLALSMPAAGYVSDHVRPHLAYLVLSGCAVGALLVALGVLPGLRRADKSALATDSDQPGVTAVPAEPMVVIDAPVPMPPLEEPGQPGTAAERW
;
A
#
# COMPACT_ATOMS: atom_id res chain seq x y z
N MET A 1 4.25 -13.48 2.42
CA MET A 1 3.55 -12.27 2.89
C MET A 1 4.48 -11.39 3.70
N ASP A 2 5.26 -11.98 4.60
CA ASP A 2 6.18 -11.33 5.56
C ASP A 2 7.06 -10.23 4.95
N GLY A 3 7.64 -10.47 3.78
CA GLY A 3 8.47 -9.47 3.10
C GLY A 3 7.70 -8.23 2.62
N ILE A 4 6.47 -8.38 2.13
CA ILE A 4 5.65 -7.22 1.73
C ILE A 4 5.15 -6.48 2.96
N PHE A 5 4.77 -7.19 4.02
CA PHE A 5 4.43 -6.56 5.30
C PHE A 5 5.58 -5.68 5.81
N ALA A 6 6.82 -6.18 5.77
CA ALA A 6 8.00 -5.38 6.14
C ALA A 6 8.18 -4.15 5.23
N VAL A 7 7.93 -4.26 3.92
CA VAL A 7 7.92 -3.08 3.02
C VAL A 7 6.85 -2.07 3.43
N MET A 8 5.63 -2.52 3.77
CA MET A 8 4.55 -1.64 4.21
C MET A 8 4.90 -0.93 5.53
N VAL A 9 5.53 -1.64 6.48
CA VAL A 9 6.06 -1.03 7.70
C VAL A 9 7.10 0.04 7.38
N LEU A 10 8.04 -0.24 6.47
CA LEU A 10 9.06 0.74 6.11
C LEU A 10 8.48 1.96 5.38
N LEU A 11 7.49 1.76 4.51
CA LEU A 11 6.75 2.87 3.89
C LEU A 11 5.97 3.69 4.94
N GLY A 12 5.39 3.04 5.95
CA GLY A 12 4.83 3.73 7.12
C GLY A 12 5.86 4.59 7.85
N GLY A 13 7.08 4.05 8.00
CA GLY A 13 8.21 4.77 8.59
C GLY A 13 8.63 6.02 7.81
N VAL A 14 8.48 6.01 6.49
CA VAL A 14 8.68 7.19 5.66
C VAL A 14 7.68 8.28 6.05
N PHE A 15 6.39 7.98 6.19
CA PHE A 15 5.39 8.98 6.58
C PHE A 15 5.67 9.59 7.96
N GLY A 16 5.85 8.75 8.99
CA GLY A 16 6.02 9.26 10.35
C GLY A 16 7.31 10.08 10.53
N SER A 17 8.42 9.65 9.93
CA SER A 17 9.66 10.42 9.96
C SER A 17 9.57 11.72 9.16
N LEU A 18 8.88 11.73 8.01
CA LEU A 18 8.67 12.92 7.18
C LEU A 18 7.92 14.02 7.95
N GLU A 19 6.80 13.66 8.58
CA GLU A 19 5.96 14.61 9.31
C GLU A 19 6.72 15.29 10.45
N VAL A 20 7.34 14.48 11.32
CA VAL A 20 8.08 14.98 12.49
C VAL A 20 9.28 15.81 12.05
N THR A 21 10.05 15.33 11.08
CA THR A 21 11.25 16.04 10.60
C THR A 21 10.90 17.37 9.95
N THR A 22 9.84 17.41 9.12
CA THR A 22 9.45 18.64 8.40
C THR A 22 9.03 19.74 9.37
N VAL A 23 8.31 19.39 10.44
CA VAL A 23 7.96 20.33 11.51
C VAL A 23 9.22 20.80 12.25
N ALA A 24 10.14 19.90 12.58
CA ALA A 24 11.38 20.26 13.27
C ALA A 24 12.27 21.20 12.43
N VAL A 25 12.44 20.90 11.14
CA VAL A 25 13.23 21.70 10.18
C VAL A 25 12.67 23.11 10.04
N THR A 26 11.37 23.24 9.79
CA THR A 26 10.73 24.55 9.61
C THR A 26 10.74 25.39 10.88
N LYS A 27 10.60 24.76 12.05
CA LYS A 27 10.77 25.43 13.34
C LYS A 27 12.20 25.94 13.55
N ALA A 28 13.21 25.15 13.17
CA ALA A 28 14.61 25.52 13.30
C ALA A 28 15.03 26.66 12.35
N GLU A 29 14.40 26.73 11.18
CA GLU A 29 14.56 27.83 10.20
C GLU A 29 13.72 29.07 10.55
N GLY A 30 13.07 29.10 11.72
CA GLY A 30 12.27 30.23 12.20
C GLY A 30 10.93 30.43 11.46
N GLN A 31 10.51 29.48 10.63
CA GLN A 31 9.31 29.56 9.79
C GLN A 31 8.36 28.38 10.04
N PRO A 32 7.85 28.19 11.28
CA PRO A 32 7.01 27.04 11.62
C PRO A 32 5.73 26.94 10.78
N GLY A 33 5.19 28.08 10.33
CA GLY A 33 4.02 28.11 9.43
C GLY A 33 4.25 27.44 8.07
N MET A 34 5.51 27.25 7.67
CA MET A 34 5.86 26.61 6.40
C MET A 34 5.67 25.09 6.43
N ALA A 35 5.61 24.46 7.62
CA ALA A 35 5.44 23.01 7.74
C ALA A 35 4.20 22.51 7.00
N GLY A 36 3.06 23.20 7.19
CA GLY A 36 1.81 22.86 6.52
C GLY A 36 1.92 22.97 5.00
N LEU A 37 2.59 24.01 4.49
CA LEU A 37 2.80 24.18 3.05
C LEU A 37 3.67 23.07 2.45
N LEU A 38 4.75 22.72 3.15
CA LEU A 38 5.65 21.64 2.74
C LEU A 38 4.97 20.27 2.70
N LEU A 39 4.15 19.96 3.72
CA LEU A 39 3.35 18.74 3.76
C LEU A 39 2.23 18.73 2.72
N ALA A 40 1.62 19.89 2.45
CA ALA A 40 0.65 20.04 1.37
C ALA A 40 1.31 19.79 -0.01
N LEU A 41 2.54 20.27 -0.21
CA LEU A 41 3.27 20.06 -1.45
C LEU A 41 3.67 18.58 -1.63
N TYR A 42 4.09 17.91 -0.56
CA TYR A 42 4.28 16.45 -0.56
C TYR A 42 2.99 15.70 -0.95
N SER A 43 1.87 16.08 -0.33
CA SER A 43 0.56 15.50 -0.61
C SER A 43 0.11 15.76 -2.06
N PHE A 44 0.39 16.96 -2.58
CA PHE A 44 0.11 17.32 -3.97
C PHE A 44 0.95 16.50 -4.96
N GLY A 45 2.24 16.31 -4.69
CA GLY A 45 3.08 15.40 -5.49
C GLY A 45 2.54 13.97 -5.49
N SER A 46 2.13 13.46 -4.31
CA SER A 46 1.51 12.13 -4.20
C SER A 46 0.20 12.03 -4.98
N LEU A 47 -0.66 13.05 -4.92
CA LEU A 47 -1.90 13.11 -5.69
C LEU A 47 -1.63 13.08 -7.19
N VAL A 48 -0.71 13.92 -7.68
CA VAL A 48 -0.34 13.99 -9.10
C VAL A 48 0.17 12.64 -9.56
N SER A 49 1.09 12.02 -8.82
CA SER A 49 1.60 10.70 -9.21
C SER A 49 0.53 9.62 -9.10
N GLY A 50 -0.37 9.67 -8.12
CA GLY A 50 -1.46 8.72 -7.99
C GLY A 50 -2.41 8.77 -9.18
N LEU A 51 -2.78 9.98 -9.62
CA LEU A 51 -3.62 10.18 -10.82
C LEU A 51 -2.91 9.70 -12.09
N VAL A 52 -1.64 10.07 -12.27
CA VAL A 52 -0.86 9.65 -13.44
C VAL A 52 -0.68 8.13 -13.45
N PHE A 53 -0.24 7.54 -12.34
CA PHE A 53 0.00 6.11 -12.24
C PHE A 53 -1.30 5.29 -12.34
N GLY A 54 -2.42 5.82 -11.84
CA GLY A 54 -3.74 5.20 -11.97
C GLY A 54 -4.35 5.31 -13.37
N ALA A 55 -4.04 6.38 -14.12
CA ALA A 55 -4.48 6.53 -15.51
C ALA A 55 -3.64 5.74 -16.51
N LEU A 56 -2.40 5.40 -16.16
CA LEU A 56 -1.48 4.67 -17.03
C LEU A 56 -1.64 3.14 -16.89
N ASN A 57 -1.93 2.48 -18.01
CA ASN A 57 -1.81 1.02 -18.10
C ASN A 57 -0.34 0.61 -18.29
N LEU A 58 0.38 0.48 -17.17
CA LEU A 58 1.79 0.10 -17.20
C LEU A 58 1.95 -1.40 -17.52
N GLN A 59 2.52 -1.69 -18.69
CA GLN A 59 2.87 -3.07 -19.11
C GLN A 59 4.09 -3.66 -18.37
N ILE A 60 4.61 -2.95 -17.38
CA ILE A 60 5.76 -3.37 -16.58
C ILE A 60 5.26 -4.30 -15.47
N SER A 61 6.00 -5.36 -15.14
CA SER A 61 5.62 -6.24 -14.03
C SER A 61 5.52 -5.48 -12.70
N LEU A 62 4.48 -5.75 -11.89
CA LEU A 62 4.23 -5.08 -10.59
C LEU A 62 5.46 -5.04 -9.68
N ARG A 63 6.32 -6.06 -9.74
CA ARG A 63 7.56 -6.12 -8.96
C ARG A 63 8.57 -5.07 -9.40
N ARG A 64 8.73 -4.87 -10.72
CA ARG A 64 9.59 -3.83 -11.27
C ARG A 64 9.01 -2.46 -10.97
N GLN A 65 7.69 -2.30 -11.06
CA GLN A 65 7.01 -1.06 -10.66
C GLN A 65 7.31 -0.71 -9.20
N LEU A 66 7.15 -1.67 -8.27
CA LEU A 66 7.49 -1.47 -6.86
C LEU A 66 8.96 -1.08 -6.68
N LEU A 67 9.90 -1.78 -7.33
CA LEU A 67 11.33 -1.48 -7.23
C LEU A 67 11.70 -0.10 -7.78
N PHE A 68 11.14 0.30 -8.92
CA PHE A 68 11.39 1.63 -9.46
C PHE A 68 10.79 2.71 -8.56
N ALA A 69 9.61 2.46 -7.98
CA ALA A 69 8.97 3.38 -7.07
C ALA A 69 9.75 3.56 -5.76
N VAL A 70 10.06 2.47 -5.05
CA VAL A 70 10.82 2.53 -3.80
C VAL A 70 12.28 2.93 -4.03
N GLY A 71 12.85 2.59 -5.19
CA GLY A 71 14.18 3.04 -5.60
C GLY A 71 14.21 4.54 -5.89
N GLY A 72 13.21 5.05 -6.61
CA GLY A 72 13.02 6.49 -6.83
C GLY A 72 12.85 7.23 -5.51
N LEU A 73 12.06 6.68 -4.59
CA LEU A 73 11.87 7.24 -3.25
C LEU A 73 13.20 7.31 -2.48
N ALA A 74 13.99 6.23 -2.47
CA ALA A 74 15.29 6.19 -1.81
C ALA A 74 16.30 7.21 -2.40
N VAL A 75 16.31 7.36 -3.73
CA VAL A 75 17.17 8.33 -4.43
C VAL A 75 16.77 9.76 -4.08
N VAL A 76 15.47 10.06 -4.10
CA VAL A 76 14.95 11.39 -3.80
C VAL A 76 15.10 11.74 -2.32
N SER A 77 14.97 10.77 -1.42
CA SER A 77 15.12 11.00 0.01
C SER A 77 16.56 11.27 0.44
N ALA A 78 17.54 10.65 -0.23
CA ALA A 78 18.96 10.75 0.13
C ALA A 78 19.49 12.18 0.30
N PRO A 79 19.25 13.14 -0.63
CA PRO A 79 19.73 14.50 -0.48
C PRO A 79 18.97 15.33 0.58
N LEU A 80 17.77 14.93 1.02
CA LEU A 80 16.94 15.75 1.93
C LEU A 80 17.67 16.12 3.23
N ALA A 81 18.56 15.25 3.71
CA ALA A 81 19.31 15.48 4.95
C ALA A 81 20.36 16.60 4.86
N VAL A 82 20.74 17.01 3.65
CA VAL A 82 21.80 18.00 3.40
C VAL A 82 21.31 19.23 2.63
N LEU A 83 20.00 19.35 2.39
CA LEU A 83 19.46 20.49 1.66
C LEU A 83 19.67 21.79 2.43
N PRO A 84 20.15 22.86 1.77
CA PRO A 84 20.56 24.09 2.44
C PRO A 84 19.44 25.10 2.64
N SER A 85 18.23 24.86 2.12
CA SER A 85 17.13 25.84 2.17
C SER A 85 15.76 25.18 2.19
N LEU A 86 14.78 25.86 2.81
CA LEU A 86 13.38 25.43 2.83
C LEU A 86 12.78 25.25 1.43
N TRP A 87 13.19 26.08 0.46
CA TRP A 87 12.77 25.93 -0.93
C TRP A 87 13.28 24.64 -1.57
N ALA A 88 14.55 24.30 -1.33
CA ALA A 88 15.10 23.02 -1.80
C ALA A 88 14.36 21.86 -1.13
N THR A 89 14.09 21.96 0.18
CA THR A 89 13.31 20.97 0.93
C THR A 89 11.88 20.83 0.38
N ALA A 90 11.24 21.92 -0.04
CA ALA A 90 9.94 21.90 -0.72
C ALA A 90 9.98 21.08 -2.01
N VAL A 91 10.97 21.34 -2.87
CA VAL A 91 11.14 20.57 -4.11
C VAL A 91 11.42 19.10 -3.80
N GLY A 92 12.29 18.82 -2.84
CA GLY A 92 12.58 17.44 -2.41
C GLY A 92 11.35 16.70 -1.88
N LEU A 93 10.52 17.36 -1.08
CA LEU A 93 9.26 16.82 -0.57
C LEU A 93 8.23 16.60 -1.68
N PHE A 94 8.12 17.52 -2.64
CA PHE A 94 7.29 17.31 -3.83
C PHE A 94 7.69 16.04 -4.59
N LEU A 95 9.00 15.89 -4.86
CA LEU A 95 9.55 14.72 -5.55
C LEU A 95 9.37 13.44 -4.71
N ALA A 96 9.50 13.52 -3.39
CA ALA A 96 9.27 12.38 -2.49
C ALA A 96 7.80 11.96 -2.55
N GLY A 97 6.88 12.93 -2.58
CA GLY A 97 5.45 12.70 -2.77
C GLY A 97 5.17 11.96 -4.08
N LEU A 98 5.79 12.38 -5.19
CA LEU A 98 5.66 11.70 -6.49
C LEU A 98 6.10 10.23 -6.43
N ALA A 99 7.10 9.87 -5.61
CA ALA A 99 7.59 8.50 -5.52
C ALA A 99 6.80 7.61 -4.55
N VAL A 100 6.13 8.20 -3.54
CA VAL A 100 5.40 7.43 -2.52
C VAL A 100 4.13 6.79 -3.06
N ALA A 101 3.32 7.51 -3.86
CA ALA A 101 2.08 6.94 -4.39
C ALA A 101 2.31 5.68 -5.24
N PRO A 102 3.24 5.67 -6.23
CA PRO A 102 3.56 4.45 -6.99
C PRO A 102 4.08 3.31 -6.11
N SER A 103 4.75 3.63 -4.99
CA SER A 103 5.26 2.62 -4.06
C SER A 103 4.12 1.91 -3.34
N LEU A 104 3.14 2.67 -2.83
CA LEU A 104 1.95 2.11 -2.19
C LEU A 104 1.07 1.36 -3.18
N ILE A 105 0.80 1.94 -4.36
CA ILE A 105 -0.04 1.31 -5.38
C ILE A 105 0.56 -0.03 -5.82
N SER A 106 1.84 -0.04 -6.17
CA SER A 106 2.53 -1.27 -6.59
C SER A 106 2.60 -2.30 -5.45
N GLY A 107 2.75 -1.83 -4.21
CA GLY A 107 2.78 -2.68 -3.02
C GLY A 107 1.45 -3.38 -2.79
N MET A 108 0.34 -2.63 -2.77
CA MET A 108 -1.01 -3.16 -2.59
C MET A 108 -1.42 -4.07 -3.74
N ALA A 109 -1.15 -3.67 -4.98
CA ALA A 109 -1.41 -4.52 -6.15
C ALA A 109 -0.61 -5.83 -6.11
N LEU A 110 0.60 -5.81 -5.55
CA LEU A 110 1.39 -7.03 -5.39
C LEU A 110 0.78 -7.96 -4.33
N ILE A 111 0.19 -7.43 -3.26
CA ILE A 111 -0.56 -8.22 -2.27
C ILE A 111 -1.76 -8.89 -2.94
N GLU A 112 -2.57 -8.13 -3.69
CA GLU A 112 -3.71 -8.67 -4.45
C GLU A 112 -3.31 -9.81 -5.38
N ARG A 113 -2.14 -9.70 -6.01
CA ARG A 113 -1.66 -10.70 -6.95
C ARG A 113 -1.16 -11.99 -6.29
N ILE A 114 -0.60 -11.92 -5.08
CA ILE A 114 0.04 -13.11 -4.45
C ILE A 114 -0.83 -13.79 -3.39
N VAL A 115 -1.85 -13.09 -2.88
CA VAL A 115 -2.71 -13.60 -1.81
C VAL A 115 -3.97 -14.24 -2.42
N PRO A 116 -4.38 -15.44 -1.97
CA PRO A 116 -5.64 -16.04 -2.38
C PRO A 116 -6.84 -15.14 -2.02
N ALA A 117 -7.86 -15.11 -2.88
CA ALA A 117 -9.05 -14.27 -2.68
C ALA A 117 -9.72 -14.44 -1.30
N SER A 118 -9.68 -15.65 -0.73
CA SER A 118 -10.24 -15.96 0.59
C SER A 118 -9.56 -15.26 1.77
N ARG A 119 -8.33 -14.75 1.61
CA ARG A 119 -7.56 -14.05 2.67
C ARG A 119 -7.10 -12.65 2.24
N LEU A 120 -7.63 -12.13 1.14
CA LEU A 120 -7.22 -10.84 0.60
C LEU A 120 -7.54 -9.69 1.57
N SER A 121 -8.77 -9.65 2.08
CA SER A 121 -9.19 -8.64 3.05
C SER A 121 -8.34 -8.65 4.32
N GLU A 122 -8.01 -9.85 4.82
CA GLU A 122 -7.11 -10.02 5.97
C GLU A 122 -5.72 -9.43 5.66
N SER A 123 -5.18 -9.73 4.48
CA SER A 123 -3.84 -9.25 4.07
C SER A 123 -3.80 -7.74 3.83
N MET A 124 -4.86 -7.15 3.28
CA MET A 124 -5.00 -5.69 3.15
C MET A 124 -5.10 -5.00 4.51
N GLY A 125 -5.79 -5.64 5.47
CA GLY A 125 -5.81 -5.21 6.87
C GLY A 125 -4.40 -5.21 7.47
N TRP A 126 -3.65 -6.30 7.30
CA TRP A 126 -2.26 -6.39 7.75
C TRP A 126 -1.34 -5.37 7.08
N ALA A 127 -1.52 -5.10 5.78
CA ALA A 127 -0.74 -4.08 5.07
C ALA A 127 -0.94 -2.70 5.69
N SER A 128 -2.20 -2.33 5.94
CA SER A 128 -2.57 -1.05 6.54
C SER A 128 -2.07 -0.94 7.99
N SER A 129 -2.18 -2.00 8.77
CA SER A 129 -1.60 -2.09 10.12
C SER A 129 -0.08 -1.97 10.09
N GLY A 130 0.58 -2.53 9.08
CA GLY A 130 2.01 -2.39 8.87
C GLY A 130 2.41 -0.93 8.67
N ILE A 131 1.71 -0.20 7.79
CA ILE A 131 1.93 1.24 7.59
C ILE A 131 1.77 2.00 8.92
N GLY A 132 0.70 1.73 9.67
CA GLY A 132 0.47 2.35 10.98
C GLY A 132 1.59 2.07 11.99
N LEU A 133 2.06 0.82 12.04
CA LEU A 133 3.17 0.41 12.91
C LEU A 133 4.47 1.15 12.54
N GLY A 134 4.79 1.25 11.26
CA GLY A 134 5.95 1.99 10.77
C GLY A 134 5.90 3.47 11.15
N LEU A 135 4.74 4.09 10.97
CA LEU A 135 4.51 5.48 11.33
C LEU A 135 4.73 5.69 12.83
N ALA A 136 4.14 4.84 13.67
CA ALA A 136 4.28 4.91 15.12
C ALA A 136 5.73 4.72 15.60
N LEU A 137 6.50 3.84 14.97
CA LEU A 137 7.90 3.58 15.34
C LEU A 137 8.86 4.68 14.87
N SER A 138 8.59 5.26 13.70
CA SER A 138 9.48 6.26 13.10
C SER A 138 9.38 7.65 13.73
N MET A 139 8.18 8.05 14.19
CA MET A 139 7.95 9.35 14.83
C MET A 139 8.87 9.62 16.03
N PRO A 140 8.96 8.75 17.06
CA PRO A 140 9.86 8.97 18.18
C PRO A 140 11.34 8.91 17.76
N ALA A 141 11.70 8.07 16.78
CA ALA A 141 13.06 8.01 16.27
C ALA A 141 13.47 9.31 15.56
N ALA A 142 12.61 9.85 14.69
CA ALA A 142 12.83 11.12 14.00
C ALA A 142 12.82 12.30 14.97
N GLY A 143 11.94 12.29 15.97
CA GLY A 143 11.91 13.29 17.04
C GLY A 143 13.20 13.30 17.85
N TYR A 144 13.65 12.13 18.31
CA TYR A 144 14.90 11.98 19.04
C TYR A 144 16.10 12.53 18.25
N VAL A 145 16.22 12.20 16.96
CA VAL A 145 17.30 12.71 16.09
C VAL A 145 17.17 14.23 15.89
N SER A 146 15.95 14.74 15.75
CA SER A 146 15.69 16.17 15.58
C SER A 146 16.10 16.99 16.81
N ASP A 147 15.87 16.44 18.01
CA ASP A 147 16.14 17.11 19.28
C ASP A 147 17.62 17.08 19.68
N HIS A 148 18.37 16.04 19.32
CA HIS A 148 19.75 15.83 19.78
C HIS A 148 20.85 16.18 18.77
N VAL A 149 20.50 16.36 17.49
CA VAL A 149 21.48 16.56 16.42
C VAL A 149 21.21 17.85 15.64
N ARG A 150 20.89 17.75 14.36
CA ARG A 150 20.44 18.84 13.48
C ARG A 150 19.10 18.41 12.90
N PRO A 151 18.07 19.27 12.89
CA PRO A 151 16.74 18.92 12.40
C PRO A 151 16.75 18.32 10.99
N HIS A 152 17.58 18.85 10.08
CA HIS A 152 17.72 18.32 8.72
C HIS A 152 18.22 16.86 8.70
N LEU A 153 19.08 16.45 9.65
CA LEU A 153 19.60 15.08 9.70
C LEU A 153 18.55 14.06 10.11
N ALA A 154 17.40 14.47 10.66
CA ALA A 154 16.31 13.54 10.92
C ALA A 154 15.69 12.97 9.63
N TYR A 155 15.91 13.61 8.46
CA TYR A 155 15.58 13.03 7.15
C TYR A 155 16.45 11.80 6.80
N LEU A 156 17.50 11.50 7.57
CA LEU A 156 18.21 10.21 7.45
C LEU A 156 17.35 9.04 7.95
N VAL A 157 16.44 9.26 8.91
CA VAL A 157 15.49 8.22 9.34
C VAL A 157 14.55 7.87 8.19
N LEU A 158 14.00 8.88 7.53
CA LEU A 158 13.22 8.76 6.30
C LEU A 158 13.99 7.99 5.21
N SER A 159 15.23 8.42 4.95
CA SER A 159 16.08 7.78 3.94
C SER A 159 16.42 6.33 4.30
N GLY A 160 16.65 6.04 5.58
CA GLY A 160 16.88 4.70 6.10
C GLY A 160 15.66 3.79 5.89
N CYS A 161 14.46 4.30 6.15
CA CYS A 161 13.22 3.58 5.87
C CYS A 161 13.04 3.32 4.35
N ALA A 162 13.28 4.31 3.50
CA ALA A 162 13.16 4.18 2.05
C ALA A 162 14.19 3.18 1.47
N VAL A 163 15.46 3.27 1.89
CA VAL A 163 16.51 2.32 1.50
C VAL A 163 16.20 0.92 2.05
N GLY A 164 15.75 0.82 3.29
CA GLY A 164 15.29 -0.44 3.88
C GLY A 164 14.18 -1.08 3.05
N ALA A 165 13.17 -0.29 2.64
CA ALA A 165 12.07 -0.78 1.81
C ALA A 165 12.59 -1.30 0.47
N LEU A 166 13.56 -0.61 -0.14
CA LEU A 166 14.24 -1.07 -1.34
C LEU A 166 15.01 -2.38 -1.12
N LEU A 167 15.79 -2.49 -0.05
CA LEU A 167 16.55 -3.71 0.26
C LEU A 167 15.64 -4.91 0.52
N VAL A 168 14.53 -4.71 1.25
CA VAL A 168 13.54 -5.77 1.47
C VAL A 168 12.85 -6.13 0.16
N ALA A 169 12.42 -5.15 -0.64
CA ALA A 169 11.82 -5.41 -1.96
C ALA A 169 12.80 -6.19 -2.88
N LEU A 170 14.09 -5.86 -2.82
CA LEU A 170 15.16 -6.60 -3.51
C LEU A 170 15.34 -8.03 -2.97
N GLY A 171 15.25 -8.22 -1.65
CA GLY A 171 15.35 -9.52 -0.99
C GLY A 171 14.16 -10.44 -1.28
N VAL A 172 12.98 -9.88 -1.56
CA VAL A 172 11.75 -10.64 -1.87
C VAL A 172 11.68 -11.07 -3.35
N LEU A 173 12.46 -10.44 -4.24
CA LEU A 173 12.54 -10.77 -5.68
C LEU A 173 12.79 -12.25 -6.04
N PRO A 174 13.71 -12.98 -5.39
CA PRO A 174 14.04 -14.35 -5.78
C PRO A 174 12.87 -15.31 -5.56
N GLY A 175 12.14 -15.16 -4.45
CA GLY A 175 10.98 -15.99 -4.11
C GLY A 175 9.83 -15.78 -5.10
N LEU A 176 9.63 -14.53 -5.51
CA LEU A 176 8.60 -14.18 -6.47
C LEU A 176 8.96 -14.62 -7.91
N ARG A 177 10.22 -14.50 -8.34
CA ARG A 177 10.68 -14.96 -9.67
C ARG A 177 10.43 -16.46 -9.89
N ARG A 178 10.56 -17.27 -8.84
CA ARG A 178 10.24 -18.70 -8.88
C ARG A 178 8.75 -18.93 -9.08
N ALA A 179 7.88 -18.21 -8.37
CA ALA A 179 6.42 -18.33 -8.53
C ALA A 179 5.93 -17.93 -9.94
N ASP A 180 6.48 -16.86 -10.54
CA ASP A 180 6.13 -16.47 -11.93
C ASP A 180 6.57 -17.54 -12.94
N LYS A 181 7.77 -18.11 -12.77
CA LYS A 181 8.27 -19.17 -13.65
C LYS A 181 7.48 -20.48 -13.49
N SER A 182 7.08 -20.83 -12.27
CA SER A 182 6.27 -22.01 -12.00
C SER A 182 4.86 -21.89 -12.59
N ALA A 183 4.22 -20.71 -12.50
CA ALA A 183 2.91 -20.48 -13.12
C ALA A 183 2.96 -20.58 -14.66
N LEU A 184 4.00 -20.00 -15.28
CA LEU A 184 4.21 -20.10 -16.72
C LEU A 184 4.58 -21.53 -17.17
N ALA A 185 5.28 -22.29 -16.32
CA ALA A 185 5.61 -23.69 -16.58
C ALA A 185 4.37 -24.60 -16.49
N THR A 186 3.50 -24.39 -15.51
CA THR A 186 2.21 -25.11 -15.38
C THR A 186 1.27 -24.83 -16.55
N ASP A 187 1.27 -23.60 -17.09
CA ASP A 187 0.47 -23.22 -18.27
C ASP A 187 1.04 -23.82 -19.57
N SER A 188 2.37 -23.95 -19.67
CA SER A 188 3.03 -24.60 -20.81
C SER A 188 2.98 -26.13 -20.81
N ASP A 189 2.69 -26.75 -19.65
CA ASP A 189 2.60 -28.20 -19.46
C ASP A 189 1.14 -28.70 -19.52
N GLN A 190 0.18 -27.84 -19.88
CA GLN A 190 -1.13 -28.28 -20.36
C GLN A 190 -1.04 -28.57 -21.87
N PRO A 191 -0.92 -29.83 -22.31
CA PRO A 191 -1.15 -30.18 -23.70
C PRO A 191 -2.61 -29.91 -24.02
N GLY A 192 -2.89 -28.81 -24.72
CA GLY A 192 -4.18 -28.48 -25.31
C GLY A 192 -5.37 -28.79 -24.41
N VAL A 193 -5.79 -27.84 -23.57
CA VAL A 193 -7.20 -27.80 -23.15
C VAL A 193 -8.00 -27.62 -24.43
N THR A 194 -8.47 -28.74 -24.99
CA THR A 194 -9.62 -28.79 -25.87
C THR A 194 -10.66 -27.90 -25.23
N ALA A 195 -11.12 -26.90 -25.99
CA ALA A 195 -12.25 -26.07 -25.63
C ALA A 195 -13.26 -26.93 -24.87
N VAL A 196 -13.50 -26.61 -23.60
CA VAL A 196 -14.68 -27.11 -22.91
C VAL A 196 -15.83 -26.78 -23.86
N PRO A 197 -16.58 -27.77 -24.38
CA PRO A 197 -17.71 -27.49 -25.25
C PRO A 197 -18.57 -26.48 -24.49
N ALA A 198 -18.99 -25.41 -25.15
CA ALA A 198 -19.99 -24.52 -24.57
C ALA A 198 -21.21 -25.38 -24.25
N GLU A 199 -21.35 -25.83 -23.00
CA GLU A 199 -22.63 -26.28 -22.51
C GLU A 199 -23.57 -25.09 -22.72
N PRO A 200 -24.67 -25.26 -23.45
CA PRO A 200 -25.61 -24.17 -23.64
C PRO A 200 -26.02 -23.69 -22.26
N MET A 201 -25.89 -22.38 -22.07
CA MET A 201 -26.43 -21.63 -20.94
C MET A 201 -27.82 -22.19 -20.60
N VAL A 202 -27.92 -22.94 -19.51
CA VAL A 202 -29.20 -23.28 -18.92
C VAL A 202 -29.77 -21.96 -18.41
N VAL A 203 -30.64 -21.38 -19.22
CA VAL A 203 -31.51 -20.29 -18.82
C VAL A 203 -32.33 -20.84 -17.66
N ILE A 204 -32.04 -20.39 -16.45
CA ILE A 204 -32.88 -20.65 -15.28
C ILE A 204 -34.14 -19.80 -15.45
N ASP A 205 -35.08 -20.28 -16.28
CA ASP A 205 -36.43 -19.76 -16.38
C ASP A 205 -37.38 -20.74 -15.71
N ALA A 206 -37.37 -20.73 -14.37
CA ALA A 206 -38.46 -21.27 -13.58
C ALA A 206 -38.55 -20.46 -12.28
N PRO A 207 -39.73 -19.94 -11.91
CA PRO A 207 -39.91 -19.31 -10.62
C PRO A 207 -39.64 -20.33 -9.51
N VAL A 208 -38.82 -19.94 -8.53
CA VAL A 208 -38.60 -20.70 -7.29
C VAL A 208 -39.97 -21.02 -6.68
N PRO A 209 -40.33 -22.30 -6.46
CA PRO A 209 -41.58 -22.63 -5.80
C PRO A 209 -41.57 -22.03 -4.39
N MET A 210 -42.53 -21.14 -4.11
CA MET A 210 -42.73 -20.66 -2.75
C MET A 210 -43.06 -21.87 -1.84
N PRO A 211 -42.47 -21.95 -0.64
CA PRO A 211 -42.91 -22.91 0.36
C PRO A 211 -44.41 -22.67 0.65
N PRO A 212 -45.19 -23.72 1.00
CA PRO A 212 -46.59 -23.58 1.35
C PRO A 212 -46.73 -22.51 2.43
N LEU A 213 -47.60 -21.53 2.21
CA LEU A 213 -48.01 -20.62 3.27
C LEU A 213 -48.68 -21.49 4.33
N GLU A 214 -48.07 -21.61 5.52
CA GLU A 214 -48.77 -22.13 6.69
C GLU A 214 -50.05 -21.31 6.83
N GLU A 215 -51.20 -21.97 6.67
CA GLU A 215 -52.48 -21.32 6.89
C GLU A 215 -52.52 -20.82 8.34
N PRO A 216 -52.94 -19.56 8.58
CA PRO A 216 -53.18 -19.09 9.93
C PRO A 216 -54.18 -20.03 10.61
N GLY A 217 -53.73 -20.68 11.68
CA GLY A 217 -54.53 -21.61 12.46
C GLY A 217 -55.94 -21.07 12.71
N GLN A 218 -56.91 -21.81 12.19
CA GLN A 218 -58.33 -21.50 12.31
C GLN A 218 -58.73 -21.47 13.80
N PRO A 219 -59.45 -20.45 14.28
CA PRO A 219 -59.86 -20.37 15.67
C PRO A 219 -61.07 -21.30 15.90
N GLY A 220 -60.82 -22.45 16.53
CA GLY A 220 -61.85 -23.34 17.07
C GLY A 220 -61.48 -23.71 18.51
N THR A 221 -62.06 -23.04 19.50
CA THR A 221 -63.25 -23.49 20.26
C THR A 221 -62.97 -24.55 21.32
N ALA A 222 -63.53 -24.27 22.50
CA ALA A 222 -63.68 -25.11 23.70
C ALA A 222 -62.42 -25.21 24.56
N ALA A 223 -62.35 -24.52 25.70
CA ALA A 223 -63.11 -24.78 26.91
C ALA A 223 -62.79 -26.14 27.54
N GLU A 224 -62.62 -26.12 28.85
CA GLU A 224 -62.49 -27.27 29.76
C GLU A 224 -61.10 -27.93 29.81
N ARG A 225 -60.31 -27.54 30.80
CA ARG A 225 -60.17 -28.30 32.07
C ARG A 225 -59.12 -27.62 32.97
N TRP A 226 -59.54 -27.52 34.23
CA TRP A 226 -58.84 -27.13 35.45
C TRP A 226 -57.38 -27.55 35.52
#